data_AF-A0A7V1AL82-F1
#
_entry.id   AF-A0A7V1AL82-F1
#
_cell.length_a   1.000
_cell.length_b   1.000
_cell.length_c   1.000
_cell.angle_alpha   90.00
_cell.angle_beta   90.00
_cell.angle_gamma   90.00
#
_symmetry.space_group_name_H-M   'P 1'
#
loop_
_entity.id
_entity.type
_entity.pdbx_description
1 polymer ?
#
loop_
_entity_poly.entity_id
_entity_poly.type
_entity_poly.pdbx_seq_one_letter_code
_entity_poly.pdbx_strand_id
1 'polypeptide(L)'
;MSRRKIYHIEDLSKDSKILFDTLNEGSDLARVLIGTSFLDESLRSLLQRYFIKSDTAKNILSPNGFIGLFANRCDLSYCLNLIKKKTYKDLRTIAEIRNLFAHSHLNGSFSFQVGNDIIAEK
;
A
#
# COMPACT_ATOMS: atom_id res chain seq x y z
N MET A 1 13.99 1.36 14.43
CA MET A 1 12.83 1.17 13.52
C MET A 1 11.85 0.22 14.19
N SER A 2 10.64 0.69 14.51
CA SER A 2 9.60 -0.11 15.20
C SER A 2 9.13 -1.27 14.30
N ARG A 3 9.01 -2.48 14.86
CA ARG A 3 8.49 -3.65 14.13
C ARG A 3 7.05 -3.35 13.71
N ARG A 4 6.78 -3.26 12.40
CA ARG A 4 5.39 -3.14 11.90
C ARG A 4 4.60 -4.37 12.36
N LYS A 5 3.56 -4.15 13.18
CA LYS A 5 2.62 -5.20 13.61
C LYS A 5 1.94 -5.78 12.36
N ILE A 6 1.68 -7.08 12.39
CA ILE A 6 0.94 -7.80 11.33
C ILE A 6 -0.54 -7.73 11.72
N TYR A 7 -1.40 -7.28 10.81
CA TYR A 7 -2.83 -7.15 11.05
C TYR A 7 -3.59 -8.26 10.32
N HIS A 8 -4.57 -8.86 10.99
CA HIS A 8 -5.52 -9.77 10.36
C HIS A 8 -6.62 -8.97 9.64
N ILE A 9 -7.18 -9.50 8.55
CA ILE A 9 -8.24 -8.84 7.77
C ILE A 9 -9.44 -8.42 8.62
N GLU A 10 -9.77 -9.25 9.61
CA GLU A 10 -10.82 -8.99 10.59
C GLU A 10 -10.53 -7.75 11.45
N ASP A 11 -9.25 -7.42 11.67
CA ASP A 11 -8.83 -6.24 12.42
C ASP A 11 -8.76 -4.98 11.54
N LEU A 12 -8.63 -5.09 10.21
CA LEU A 12 -8.74 -3.92 9.31
C LEU A 12 -10.13 -3.26 9.41
N SER A 13 -11.18 -4.01 9.77
CA SER A 13 -12.51 -3.44 10.00
C SER A 13 -12.57 -2.52 11.22
N LYS A 14 -11.76 -2.75 12.26
CA LYS A 14 -11.72 -1.90 13.47
C LYS A 14 -11.00 -0.58 13.19
N ASP A 15 -9.96 -0.64 12.36
CA ASP A 15 -9.17 0.53 11.96
C ASP A 15 -9.83 1.34 10.84
N SER A 16 -10.92 0.84 10.24
CA SER A 16 -11.65 1.52 9.17
C SER A 16 -12.12 2.92 9.57
N LYS A 17 -12.59 3.10 10.81
CA LYS A 17 -13.02 4.43 11.30
C LYS A 17 -11.85 5.42 11.33
N ILE A 18 -10.72 5.02 11.91
CA ILE A 18 -9.51 5.85 11.98
C ILE A 18 -8.99 6.17 10.58
N LEU A 19 -9.04 5.19 9.66
CA LEU A 19 -8.73 5.40 8.26
C LEU A 19 -9.63 6.47 7.64
N PHE A 20 -10.95 6.34 7.76
CA PHE A 20 -11.89 7.31 7.20
C PHE A 20 -11.71 8.71 7.80
N ASP A 21 -11.57 8.81 9.11
CA ASP A 21 -11.33 10.07 9.81
C ASP A 21 -10.04 10.73 9.29
N THR A 22 -8.96 9.96 9.14
CA THR A 22 -7.69 10.47 8.61
C THR A 22 -7.78 10.85 7.13
N LEU A 23 -8.50 10.07 6.33
CA LEU A 23 -8.70 10.37 4.91
C LEU A 23 -9.51 11.65 4.71
N ASN A 24 -10.51 11.91 5.56
CA ASN A 24 -11.36 13.08 5.48
C ASN A 24 -10.69 14.33 6.08
N GLU A 25 -10.10 14.21 7.27
CA GLU A 25 -9.69 15.36 8.09
C GLU A 25 -8.17 15.55 8.17
N GLY A 26 -7.38 14.56 7.75
CA GLY A 26 -5.92 14.60 7.81
C GLY A 26 -5.28 15.53 6.78
N SER A 27 -4.00 15.85 6.99
CA SER A 27 -3.18 16.52 5.98
C SER A 27 -2.96 15.61 4.77
N ASP A 28 -2.64 16.19 3.61
CA ASP A 28 -2.41 15.42 2.38
C ASP A 28 -1.33 14.34 2.57
N LEU A 29 -0.26 14.67 3.29
CA LEU A 29 0.78 13.71 3.69
C LEU A 29 0.20 12.59 4.57
N ALA A 30 -0.61 12.90 5.58
CA ALA A 30 -1.21 11.90 6.45
C ALA A 30 -2.14 10.96 5.67
N ARG A 31 -2.98 11.52 4.77
CA ARG A 31 -3.88 10.77 3.90
C ARG A 31 -3.12 9.77 3.03
N VAL A 32 -2.05 10.21 2.36
CA VAL A 32 -1.22 9.37 1.48
C VAL A 32 -0.52 8.26 2.28
N LEU A 33 0.10 8.60 3.41
CA LEU A 33 0.84 7.63 4.22
C LEU A 33 -0.08 6.57 4.83
N ILE A 34 -1.19 6.99 5.44
CA ILE A 34 -2.13 6.06 6.09
C ILE A 34 -2.88 5.23 5.05
N GLY A 35 -3.36 5.85 3.96
CA GLY A 35 -4.03 5.15 2.87
C GLY A 35 -3.14 4.09 2.21
N THR A 36 -1.89 4.45 1.90
CA THR A 36 -0.95 3.49 1.31
C THR A 36 -0.58 2.38 2.30
N SER A 37 -0.44 2.69 3.58
CA SER A 37 -0.14 1.68 4.61
C SER A 37 -1.27 0.68 4.78
N PHE A 38 -2.52 1.15 4.72
CA PHE A 38 -3.70 0.30 4.78
C PHE A 38 -3.80 -0.65 3.58
N LEU A 39 -3.54 -0.14 2.38
CA LEU A 39 -3.52 -0.96 1.16
C LEU A 39 -2.37 -1.97 1.16
N ASP A 40 -1.20 -1.58 1.67
CA ASP A 40 -0.05 -2.48 1.80
C ASP A 40 -0.35 -3.65 2.73
N GLU A 41 -0.98 -3.39 3.86
CA GLU A 41 -1.38 -4.44 4.78
C GLU A 41 -2.51 -5.31 4.19
N SER A 42 -3.45 -4.71 3.45
CA SER A 42 -4.50 -5.46 2.73
C SER A 42 -3.91 -6.47 1.74
N LEU A 43 -2.92 -6.05 0.93
CA LEU A 43 -2.22 -6.94 0.01
C LEU A 43 -1.42 -8.01 0.75
N ARG A 44 -0.78 -7.64 1.85
CA ARG A 44 -0.04 -8.58 2.70
C ARG A 44 -0.96 -9.66 3.25
N SER A 45 -2.11 -9.28 3.82
CA SER A 45 -3.10 -10.24 4.34
C SER A 45 -3.66 -11.12 3.23
N LEU A 46 -3.90 -10.58 2.03
CA LEU A 46 -4.34 -11.33 0.85
C LEU A 46 -3.31 -12.40 0.46
N LEU A 47 -2.03 -12.03 0.32
CA LEU A 47 -0.95 -12.95 -0.03
C LEU A 47 -0.72 -13.98 1.07
N GLN A 48 -0.79 -13.58 2.34
CA GLN A 48 -0.64 -14.49 3.48
C GLN A 48 -1.74 -15.56 3.52
N ARG A 49 -2.97 -15.24 3.10
CA ARG A 49 -4.07 -16.22 2.99
C ARG A 49 -3.89 -17.15 1.80
N TYR A 50 -3.30 -16.67 0.71
CA TYR A 50 -3.07 -17.47 -0.49
C TYR A 50 -1.88 -18.44 -0.32
N PHE A 51 -0.85 -18.05 0.42
CA PHE A 51 0.34 -18.88 0.61
C PHE A 51 0.13 -20.05 1.57
N ILE A 52 0.94 -21.10 1.37
CA ILE A 52 1.04 -22.21 2.31
C ILE A 52 1.55 -21.70 3.66
N LYS A 53 0.88 -22.13 4.74
CA LYS A 53 1.27 -21.81 6.12
C LYS A 53 2.64 -22.43 6.44
N SER A 54 3.69 -21.64 6.27
CA SER A 54 5.09 -22.03 6.49
C SER A 54 5.90 -20.84 6.95
N ASP A 55 7.02 -21.10 7.62
CA ASP A 55 7.94 -20.02 8.02
C ASP A 55 8.62 -19.38 6.81
N THR A 56 8.84 -20.14 5.72
CA THR A 56 9.28 -19.59 4.43
C THR A 56 8.33 -18.51 3.91
N ALA A 57 7.03 -18.77 3.92
CA ALA A 57 6.02 -17.78 3.49
C ALA A 57 6.03 -16.54 4.40
N LYS A 58 6.14 -16.72 5.72
CA LYS A 58 6.24 -15.59 6.67
C LYS A 58 7.50 -14.75 6.44
N ASN A 59 8.64 -15.40 6.20
CA ASN A 59 9.93 -14.74 5.98
C ASN A 59 9.93 -13.92 4.69
N ILE A 60 9.38 -14.48 3.61
CA ILE A 60 9.24 -13.80 2.31
C ILE A 60 8.35 -12.56 2.41
N LEU A 61 7.26 -12.62 3.19
CA LEU A 61 6.33 -11.50 3.43
C LEU A 61 6.80 -10.51 4.52
N SER A 62 7.91 -10.80 5.21
CA SER A 62 8.42 -9.93 6.26
C SER A 62 8.83 -8.55 5.70
N PRO A 63 8.92 -7.49 6.52
CA PRO A 63 9.31 -6.15 6.03
C PRO A 63 10.65 -6.10 5.29
N ASN A 64 11.59 -6.98 5.66
CA ASN A 64 12.90 -7.13 5.01
C ASN A 64 12.96 -8.37 4.11
N GLY A 65 11.82 -9.01 3.86
CA GLY A 65 11.70 -10.19 3.02
C GLY A 65 11.69 -9.84 1.54
N PHE A 66 11.73 -10.88 0.70
CA PHE A 66 11.77 -10.76 -0.76
C PHE A 66 10.62 -9.90 -1.34
N ILE A 67 9.43 -9.95 -0.72
CA ILE A 67 8.27 -9.12 -1.08
C ILE A 67 7.83 -8.23 0.10
N GLY A 68 8.79 -7.70 0.84
CA GLY A 68 8.53 -6.77 1.94
C GLY A 68 8.04 -5.39 1.50
N LEU A 69 8.32 -5.00 0.25
CA LEU A 69 7.92 -3.71 -0.31
C LEU A 69 6.51 -3.75 -0.91
N PHE A 70 5.75 -2.67 -0.71
CA PHE A 70 4.40 -2.49 -1.25
C PHE A 70 4.30 -2.77 -2.76
N ALA A 71 5.23 -2.21 -3.55
CA ALA A 71 5.28 -2.42 -5.00
C ALA A 71 5.43 -3.91 -5.37
N ASN A 72 6.33 -4.63 -4.70
CA ASN A 72 6.55 -6.06 -4.92
C ASN A 72 5.31 -6.89 -4.58
N ARG A 73 4.54 -6.48 -3.56
CA ARG A 73 3.27 -7.13 -3.22
C ARG A 73 2.20 -6.87 -4.28
N CYS A 74 2.14 -5.66 -4.83
CA CYS A 74 1.24 -5.35 -5.96
C CYS A 74 1.55 -6.24 -7.16
N ASP A 75 2.82 -6.30 -7.54
CA ASP A 75 3.28 -7.08 -8.70
C ASP A 75 2.97 -8.57 -8.51
N LEU A 76 3.28 -9.13 -7.33
CA LEU A 76 3.02 -10.54 -7.06
C LEU A 76 1.51 -10.85 -6.98
N SER A 77 0.70 -10.01 -6.34
CA SER A 77 -0.75 -10.18 -6.30
C SER A 77 -1.37 -10.15 -7.70
N TYR A 78 -0.84 -9.34 -8.61
CA TYR A 78 -1.28 -9.32 -10.01
C TYR A 78 -0.83 -10.55 -10.78
N CYS A 79 0.44 -10.96 -10.65
CA CYS A 79 0.98 -12.17 -11.29
C CYS A 79 0.24 -13.45 -10.85
N LEU A 80 -0.25 -13.49 -9.61
CA LEU A 80 -1.06 -14.58 -9.07
C LEU A 80 -2.56 -14.45 -9.41
N ASN A 81 -2.95 -13.44 -10.19
CA ASN A 81 -4.33 -13.14 -10.57
C ASN A 81 -5.28 -12.94 -9.37
N LEU A 82 -4.76 -12.47 -8.23
CA LEU A 82 -5.54 -12.16 -7.03
C LEU A 82 -6.21 -10.78 -7.12
N ILE A 83 -5.69 -9.91 -7.98
CA ILE A 83 -6.23 -8.59 -8.27
C ILE A 83 -6.34 -8.38 -9.79
N LYS A 84 -7.31 -7.58 -10.23
CA LYS A 84 -7.50 -7.26 -11.65
C LYS A 84 -6.49 -6.21 -12.11
N LYS A 85 -6.24 -6.16 -13.43
CA LYS A 85 -5.35 -5.16 -14.07
C LYS A 85 -5.65 -3.72 -13.66
N LYS A 86 -6.95 -3.36 -13.54
CA LYS A 86 -7.35 -2.02 -13.08
C LYS A 86 -6.83 -1.75 -11.66
N THR A 87 -7.12 -2.64 -10.72
CA THR A 87 -6.68 -2.53 -9.32
C THR A 87 -5.15 -2.48 -9.22
N TYR A 88 -4.45 -3.28 -10.01
CA TYR A 88 -2.99 -3.24 -10.08
C TYR A 88 -2.49 -1.85 -10.51
N LYS A 89 -3.02 -1.29 -11.60
CA LYS A 89 -2.67 0.07 -12.05
C LYS A 89 -2.92 1.11 -10.95
N ASP A 90 -4.10 1.08 -10.35
CA ASP A 90 -4.48 2.02 -9.26
C ASP A 90 -3.48 1.93 -8.09
N LEU A 91 -3.09 0.73 -7.67
CA LEU A 91 -2.12 0.53 -6.59
C LEU A 91 -0.70 1.02 -6.94
N ARG A 92 -0.27 0.86 -8.20
CA ARG A 92 1.01 1.38 -8.69
C ARG A 92 1.03 2.91 -8.68
N THR A 93 -0.04 3.55 -9.14
CA THR A 93 -0.20 5.01 -9.07
C THR A 93 -0.13 5.50 -7.62
N ILE A 94 -0.77 4.80 -6.68
CA ILE A 94 -0.68 5.14 -5.24
C ILE A 94 0.77 5.01 -4.72
N ALA A 95 1.51 3.99 -5.16
CA ALA A 95 2.92 3.83 -4.79
C ALA A 95 3.79 5.01 -5.27
N GLU A 96 3.53 5.50 -6.48
CA GLU A 96 4.21 6.67 -7.06
C GLU A 96 3.86 7.95 -6.30
N ILE A 97 2.57 8.19 -6.02
CA ILE A 97 2.13 9.31 -5.19
C ILE A 97 2.84 9.29 -3.83
N ARG A 98 2.86 8.14 -3.14
CA ARG A 98 3.58 8.00 -1.86
C ARG A 98 5.06 8.35 -2.00
N ASN A 99 5.72 7.93 -3.08
CA ASN A 99 7.14 8.22 -3.30
C ASN A 99 7.36 9.73 -3.53
N LEU A 100 6.50 10.40 -4.29
CA LEU A 100 6.55 11.85 -4.47
C LEU A 100 6.46 12.58 -3.12
N PHE A 101 5.50 12.19 -2.27
CA PHE A 101 5.38 12.75 -0.92
C PHE A 101 6.58 12.41 -0.01
N ALA A 102 7.21 11.24 -0.16
CA ALA A 102 8.39 10.87 0.62
C ALA A 102 9.67 11.62 0.21
N HIS A 103 9.80 11.98 -1.07
CA HIS A 103 10.94 12.75 -1.59
C HIS A 103 10.72 14.28 -1.54
N SER A 104 9.49 14.73 -1.29
CA SER A 104 9.16 16.13 -1.06
C SER A 104 9.55 16.49 0.37
N HIS A 105 10.79 16.95 0.56
CA HIS A 105 11.41 17.07 1.89
C HIS A 105 10.68 18.03 2.86
N LEU A 106 9.82 18.93 2.36
CA LEU A 106 9.04 19.88 3.16
C LEU A 106 7.72 20.18 2.43
N ASN A 107 6.58 19.80 3.03
CA ASN A 107 5.22 20.19 2.62
C ASN A 107 4.75 19.71 1.23
N GLY A 108 4.64 18.38 1.05
CA GLY A 108 3.83 17.84 -0.05
C GLY A 108 2.35 18.17 0.16
N SER A 109 1.73 18.84 -0.82
CA SER A 109 0.29 19.09 -0.91
C SER A 109 -0.23 18.51 -2.23
N PHE A 110 -1.51 18.12 -2.27
CA PHE A 110 -2.15 17.69 -3.53
C PHE A 110 -2.26 18.82 -4.57
N SER A 111 -1.82 20.04 -4.24
CA SER A 111 -1.65 21.14 -5.20
C SER A 111 -0.43 20.97 -6.11
N PHE A 112 0.39 19.93 -5.91
CA PHE A 112 1.21 19.41 -7.00
C PHE A 112 0.27 19.07 -8.15
N GLN A 113 0.41 19.73 -9.29
CA GLN A 113 -0.16 19.22 -10.53
C GLN A 113 0.36 17.79 -10.65
N VAL A 114 -0.51 16.82 -10.39
CA VAL A 114 -0.34 15.46 -10.89
C VAL A 114 -0.39 15.68 -12.40
N GLY A 115 0.78 15.92 -12.98
CA GLY A 115 0.94 16.15 -14.39
C GLY A 115 0.22 15.03 -15.10
N ASN A 116 -0.34 15.35 -16.26
CA ASN A 116 -0.91 14.38 -17.19
C ASN A 116 0.02 13.17 -17.43
N ASP A 117 1.29 13.22 -17.04
CA ASP A 117 2.30 12.17 -17.09
C ASP A 117 1.90 10.84 -16.41
N ILE A 118 1.02 10.81 -15.40
CA ILE A 118 0.63 9.54 -14.73
C ILE A 118 -0.67 8.93 -15.31
N ILE A 119 -1.48 9.71 -16.04
CA ILE A 119 -2.77 9.26 -16.60
C ILE A 119 -2.71 9.12 -18.14
N ALA A 120 -1.68 9.69 -18.78
CA ALA A 120 -1.52 9.70 -20.23
C ALA A 120 -0.27 8.94 -20.70
N GLU A 121 -0.05 7.71 -20.27
CA GLU A 121 0.69 6.76 -21.12
C GLU A 121 0.32 5.29 -20.84
N LYS A 122 -0.30 4.67 -21.86
CA LYS A 122 -0.64 3.23 -22.07
C LYS A 122 -1.83 2.59 -21.35
#